data_AF-K1ZC03-F1
#
_entry.id   AF-K1ZC03-F1
#
_cell.length_a   1.000
_cell.length_b   1.000
_cell.length_c   1.000
_cell.angle_alpha   90.00
_cell.angle_beta   90.00
_cell.angle_gamma   90.00
#
_symmetry.space_group_name_H-M   'P 1'
#
loop_
_entity.id
_entity.type
_entity.pdbx_description
1 polymer ?
#
loop_
_entity_poly.entity_id
_entity_poly.type
_entity_poly.pdbx_seq_one_letter_code
_entity_poly.pdbx_strand_id
1 'polypeptide(L)' 'MPIQKILKVGNSLGVTLPSSLVKSLSLKPGDQVEVINNLNNSLTLNFIDSHQLSLGLSQSRKSAKK' A
#
# COMPACT_ATOMS: atom_id res chain seq x y z
N MET A 1 -14.84 10.08 -3.98
CA MET A 1 -14.02 9.06 -3.29
C MET A 1 -14.72 7.72 -3.45
N PRO A 2 -14.04 6.65 -3.91
CA PRO A 2 -14.70 5.36 -4.06
C PRO A 2 -15.04 4.77 -2.69
N ILE A 3 -16.30 4.40 -2.49
CA ILE A 3 -16.75 3.66 -1.32
C ILE A 3 -16.31 2.21 -1.50
N GLN A 4 -15.56 1.68 -0.53
CA GLN A 4 -15.09 0.30 -0.52
C GLN A 4 -15.97 -0.54 0.42
N LYS A 5 -16.22 -1.79 0.03
CA LYS A 5 -16.93 -2.77 0.88
C LYS A 5 -15.97 -3.49 1.82
N ILE A 6 -16.48 -3.91 2.97
CA ILE A 6 -15.80 -4.85 3.87
C ILE A 6 -15.97 -6.27 3.32
N LEU A 7 -14.89 -7.06 3.36
CA LEU A 7 -14.80 -8.41 2.81
C LEU A 7 -14.37 -9.39 3.91
N LYS A 8 -14.78 -10.66 3.81
CA LYS A 8 -14.28 -11.73 4.66
C LYS A 8 -12.89 -12.18 4.19
N VAL A 9 -11.94 -12.26 5.12
CA VAL A 9 -10.56 -12.72 4.88
C VAL A 9 -10.22 -13.76 5.96
N GLY A 10 -10.36 -15.05 5.63
CA GLY A 10 -10.22 -16.13 6.61
C GLY A 10 -11.23 -15.99 7.76
N ASN A 11 -10.72 -15.89 8.99
CA ASN A 11 -11.53 -15.65 10.20
C ASN A 11 -11.67 -14.15 10.56
N SER A 12 -11.29 -13.24 9.66
CA SER A 12 -11.27 -11.80 9.89
C SER A 12 -12.02 -11.04 8.80
N LEU A 13 -12.11 -9.73 8.95
CA LEU A 13 -12.63 -8.80 7.96
C LEU A 13 -11.52 -7.90 7.42
N GLY A 14 -11.63 -7.48 6.17
CA GLY A 14 -10.67 -6.60 5.51
C GLY A 14 -11.34 -5.60 4.57
N VAL A 15 -10.62 -4.53 4.25
CA VAL A 15 -11.00 -3.52 3.24
C VAL A 15 -9.91 -3.47 2.19
N THR A 16 -10.29 -3.39 0.92
CA THR A 16 -9.31 -3.30 -0.17
C THR A 16 -8.73 -1.89 -0.24
N LEU A 17 -7.39 -1.78 -0.22
CA LEU A 17 -6.71 -0.51 -0.49
C LEU A 17 -6.66 -0.24 -2.00
N PRO A 18 -6.94 1.01 -2.45
CA PRO A 18 -6.78 1.39 -3.84
C PRO A 18 -5.35 1.15 -4.33
N SER A 19 -5.20 0.64 -5.55
CA SER A 19 -3.88 0.34 -6.13
C SER A 19 -2.98 1.57 -6.26
N SER A 20 -3.57 2.76 -6.45
CA SER A 20 -2.85 4.04 -6.44
C SER A 20 -2.18 4.31 -5.10
N LEU A 21 -2.89 4.08 -3.99
CA LEU A 21 -2.37 4.27 -2.63
C LEU A 21 -1.28 3.25 -2.30
N VAL A 22 -1.49 1.98 -2.68
CA VAL A 22 -0.48 0.92 -2.52
C VAL A 22 0.83 1.29 -3.23
N LYS A 23 0.74 1.81 -4.45
CA LYS A 23 1.92 2.23 -5.23
C LYS A 23 2.58 3.48 -4.68
N SER A 24 1.79 4.50 -4.29
CA SER A 24 2.35 5.77 -3.81
C SER A 24 3.08 5.63 -2.47
N LEU A 25 2.64 4.69 -1.63
CA LEU A 25 3.23 4.41 -0.33
C LEU A 25 4.17 3.18 -0.35
N SER A 26 4.43 2.61 -1.53
CA SER A 26 5.26 1.42 -1.72
C SER A 26 4.89 0.21 -0.84
N LEU A 27 3.60 0.05 -0.54
CA LEU A 27 3.13 -0.98 0.38
C LEU A 27 3.27 -2.37 -0.23
N LYS A 28 3.67 -3.35 0.59
CA LYS A 28 3.81 -4.75 0.22
C LYS A 28 3.00 -5.64 1.17
N PRO A 29 2.54 -6.82 0.70
CA PRO A 29 1.97 -7.81 1.59
C PRO A 29 2.97 -8.19 2.69
N GLY A 30 2.52 -8.13 3.95
CA GLY A 30 3.36 -8.40 5.12
C GLY A 30 3.89 -7.16 5.83
N ASP A 31 3.78 -5.96 5.23
CA ASP A 31 4.13 -4.71 5.92
C ASP A 31 3.27 -4.50 7.16
N GLN A 32 3.88 -3.99 8.22
CA GLN A 32 3.20 -3.71 9.48
C GLN A 32 2.42 -2.40 9.39
N VAL A 33 1.19 -2.42 9.91
CA VAL A 33 0.28 -1.28 9.94
C VAL A 33 -0.29 -1.15 11.33
N GLU A 34 -0.17 0.03 11.92
CA GLU A 34 -0.85 0.38 13.15
C GLU A 34 -2.28 0.85 12.83
N VAL A 35 -3.26 0.31 13.56
CA VAL A 35 -4.68 0.60 13.36
C VAL A 35 -5.21 1.30 14.61
N ILE A 36 -5.60 2.56 14.45
CA ILE A 36 -6.14 3.38 15.54
C ILE A 36 -7.64 3.57 15.30
N ASN A 37 -8.45 3.15 16.27
CA ASN A 37 -9.90 3.37 16.24
C ASN A 37 -10.25 4.72 16.88
N ASN A 38 -10.87 5.61 16.11
CA ASN A 38 -11.29 6.92 16.58
C ASN A 38 -12.78 6.87 17.01
N LEU A 39 -13.17 7.78 17.90
CA LEU A 39 -14.53 7.83 18.47
C LEU A 39 -15.64 8.13 17.44
N ASN A 40 -15.30 8.56 16.23
CA ASN A 40 -16.22 9.02 15.19
C ASN A 40 -16.41 8.00 14.05
N ASN A 41 -16.42 6.69 14.37
CA ASN A 41 -16.57 5.61 13.39
C ASN A 41 -15.51 5.66 12.28
N SER A 42 -14.33 6.20 12.58
CA SER A 42 -13.22 6.27 11.65
C SER A 42 -12.02 5.48 12.17
N LEU A 43 -11.24 4.97 11.24
CA LEU A 43 -10.00 4.27 11.51
C LEU A 43 -8.88 5.05 10.84
N THR A 44 -7.80 5.28 11.58
CA THR A 44 -6.55 5.78 11.02
C THR A 44 -5.59 4.60 10.86
N LEU A 45 -5.02 4.46 9.66
CA LEU A 45 -4.01 3.46 9.35
C LEU A 45 -2.65 4.15 9.23
N ASN A 46 -1.72 3.82 10.11
CA ASN A 46 -0.35 4.31 10.05
C ASN A 46 0.56 3.20 9.51
N PHE A 47 1.15 3.44 8.34
CA PHE A 47 2.11 2.53 7.71
C PHE A 47 3.50 2.80 8.26
N ILE A 48 4.04 1.86 9.05
CA ILE A 48 5.26 2.07 9.85
C ILE A 48 6.49 2.06 8.94
N ASP A 49 6.56 1.07 8.05
CA ASP A 49 7.64 0.91 7.09
C ASP A 49 7.18 1.36 5.70
N SER A 50 7.07 2.67 5.49
CA SER A 50 6.97 3.19 4.11
C SER A 50 8.31 2.96 3.41
N HIS A 51 8.41 1.82 2.71
CA HIS A 51 9.59 1.50 1.91
C HIS A 51 9.85 2.67 0.95
N GLN A 52 11.00 3.32 1.08
CA GLN A 52 11.41 4.38 0.16
C GLN A 52 11.23 3.85 -1.27
N LEU A 53 10.50 4.60 -2.12
CA LEU A 53 10.36 4.28 -3.53
C LEU A 53 11.76 4.02 -4.08
N SER A 54 12.03 2.79 -4.51
CA SER A 54 13.26 2.49 -5.23
C SER A 54 13.27 3.42 -6.43
N LEU A 55 14.11 4.45 -6.39
CA LEU A 55 14.28 5.36 -7.51
C LEU A 55 14.66 4.47 -8.68
N GLY A 56 13.72 4.29 -9.60
CA GLY A 56 13.93 3.57 -10.82
C GLY A 56 15.00 4.32 -11.60
N LEU A 57 16.27 4.03 -11.31
CA LEU A 57 17.32 4.16 -12.28
C LEU A 57 16.93 3.18 -13.38
N SER A 58 16.12 3.66 -14.32
CA SER A 58 15.95 3.03 -15.60
C SER A 58 17.36 2.91 -16.15
N GLN A 59 17.96 1.73 -15.97
CA GLN A 59 19.20 1.38 -16.66
C GLN A 59 18.85 1.45 -18.14
N SER A 60 19.15 2.59 -18.74
CA SER A 60 19.15 2.79 -20.17
C SER A 60 20.12 1.74 -20.72
N ARG A 61 19.56 0.60 -21.16
CA ARG A 61 20.31 -0.40 -21.91
C ARG A 61 20.68 0.26 -23.23
N LYS A 62 21.79 1.00 -23.23
CA LYS A 62 22.52 1.30 -24.47
C LYS A 62 22.97 -0.04 -25.01
N SER A 63 22.25 -0.54 -26.01
CA SER A 63 22.75 -1.59 -26.88
C SER A 63 24.03 -1.05 -27.53
N ALA A 64 25.17 -1.52 -27.04
CA ALA A 64 26.45 -1.32 -27.70
C ALA A 64 26.38 -2.10 -29.02
N LYS A 65 26.22 -1.38 -30.12
CA LYS A 65 26.34 -1.90 -31.48
C LYS A 65 27.84 -2.07 -31.77
N LYS A 66 28.28 -3.31 -32.01
CA LYS A 66 29.49 -3.64 -32.78
C LYS A 66 29.19 -4.85 -33.63
#